data_AF-A0A960TTF1-F1
#
_entry.id   AF-A0A960TTF1-F1
#
_cell.length_a   1.000
_cell.length_b   1.000
_cell.length_c   1.000
_cell.angle_alpha   90.00
_cell.angle_beta   90.00
_cell.angle_gamma   90.00
#
_symmetry.space_group_name_H-M   'P 1'
#
loop_
_entity.id
_entity.type
_entity.pdbx_description
1 polymer ?
#
loop_
_entity_poly.entity_id
_entity_poly.type
_entity_poly.pdbx_seq_one_letter_code
_entity_poly.pdbx_strand_id
1 'polypeptide(L)'
;GIGPVLILRWFWWRINAWSEIAALASSVVVAVGFEVAAAVQAGPEYRLFSTPLTVGGFALATHHKALILVPVSVISWVTITFLTRPADPARLREFVTRVRPGGWWGPVAASLPDLRHDGLGRRTLGLWAAGVALVYGLTFGIGQLLIGSPLKGALLLAAAAAGAVVTARELRRS
;
A
#
# COMPACT_ATOMS: atom_id res chain seq x y z
N GLY A 1 -4.45 8.32 6.00
CA GLY A 1 -4.85 6.92 5.79
C GLY A 1 -3.70 5.99 6.07
N ILE A 2 -3.97 4.78 6.59
CA ILE A 2 -2.93 3.84 7.07
C ILE A 2 -2.27 3.00 5.95
N GLY A 3 -2.92 2.86 4.78
CA GLY A 3 -2.47 1.97 3.69
C GLY A 3 -0.98 2.10 3.33
N PRO A 4 -0.47 3.33 3.05
CA PRO A 4 0.94 3.52 2.77
C PRO A 4 1.86 3.05 3.91
N VAL A 5 1.49 3.27 5.17
CA VAL A 5 2.30 2.84 6.33
C VAL A 5 2.42 1.33 6.38
N LEU A 6 1.32 0.60 6.17
CA LEU A 6 1.33 -0.87 6.20
C LEU A 6 2.19 -1.46 5.10
N ILE A 7 2.18 -0.86 3.91
CA ILE A 7 3.04 -1.27 2.79
C ILE A 7 4.49 -0.95 3.12
N LEU A 8 4.80 0.30 3.49
CA LEU A 8 6.16 0.74 3.77
C LEU A 8 6.78 0.00 4.96
N ARG A 9 5.99 -0.51 5.90
CA ARG A 9 6.48 -1.37 7.00
C ARG A 9 7.30 -2.57 6.52
N TRP A 10 6.98 -3.11 5.35
CA TRP A 10 7.72 -4.22 4.76
C TRP A 10 8.97 -3.79 4.01
N PHE A 11 8.99 -2.56 3.49
CA PHE A 11 10.04 -2.06 2.60
C PHE A 11 10.98 -1.04 3.26
N TRP A 12 10.68 -0.55 4.45
CA TRP A 12 11.44 0.50 5.12
C TRP A 12 11.58 0.25 6.62
N TRP A 13 12.83 0.07 7.07
CA TRP A 13 13.15 -0.28 8.47
C TRP A 13 12.74 0.76 9.52
N ARG A 14 12.45 2.01 9.11
CA ARG A 14 12.12 3.11 10.02
C ARG A 14 10.67 3.10 10.47
N ILE A 15 9.77 2.48 9.71
CA ILE A 15 8.35 2.44 10.07
C ILE A 15 8.18 1.64 11.36
N ASN A 16 7.49 2.23 12.32
CA ASN A 16 7.24 1.63 13.63
C ASN A 16 5.76 1.79 14.01
N ALA A 17 5.39 1.27 15.19
CA ALA A 17 4.02 1.37 15.70
C ALA A 17 3.55 2.83 15.86
N TRP A 18 4.45 3.77 16.14
CA TRP A 18 4.10 5.19 16.25
C TRP A 18 3.73 5.80 14.89
N SER A 19 4.35 5.36 13.80
CA SER A 19 3.94 5.73 12.44
C SER A 19 2.50 5.30 12.15
N GLU A 20 2.12 4.09 12.55
CA GLU A 20 0.75 3.56 12.38
C GLU A 20 -0.26 4.35 13.22
N ILE A 21 0.06 4.57 14.50
CA ILE A 21 -0.78 5.36 15.41
C ILE A 21 -0.93 6.79 14.89
N ALA A 22 0.14 7.43 14.43
CA ALA A 22 0.11 8.78 13.88
C ALA A 22 -0.73 8.86 12.60
N ALA A 23 -0.67 7.84 11.73
CA ALA A 23 -1.50 7.80 10.53
C ALA A 23 -2.98 7.65 10.86
N LEU A 24 -3.32 6.80 11.85
CA LEU A 24 -4.69 6.64 12.33
C LEU A 24 -5.20 7.90 13.03
N ALA A 25 -4.44 8.41 14.00
CA ALA A 25 -4.80 9.60 14.77
C ALA A 25 -4.99 10.83 13.87
N SER A 26 -4.04 11.11 12.96
CA SER A 26 -4.18 12.22 12.01
C SER A 26 -5.40 12.05 11.10
N SER A 27 -5.67 10.84 10.61
CA SER A 27 -6.84 10.58 9.77
C SER A 27 -8.15 10.83 10.52
N VAL A 28 -8.25 10.37 11.77
CA VAL A 28 -9.42 10.58 12.63
C VAL A 28 -9.59 12.06 12.95
N VAL A 29 -8.53 12.74 13.40
CA VAL A 29 -8.57 14.16 13.75
C VAL A 29 -9.00 15.01 12.55
N VAL A 30 -8.44 14.77 11.36
CA VAL A 30 -8.79 15.53 10.16
C VAL A 30 -10.21 15.21 9.70
N ALA A 31 -10.62 13.94 9.69
CA ALA A 31 -11.96 13.54 9.29
C ALA A 31 -13.03 14.13 10.21
N VAL A 32 -12.84 14.00 11.53
CA VAL A 32 -13.74 14.58 12.53
C VAL A 32 -13.73 16.11 12.43
N GLY A 33 -12.57 16.72 12.24
CA GLY A 33 -12.46 18.17 12.04
C GLY A 33 -13.29 18.67 10.84
N PHE A 34 -13.28 17.96 9.71
CA PHE A 34 -14.12 18.31 8.57
C PHE A 34 -15.61 18.18 8.86
N GLU A 35 -16.03 17.12 9.56
CA GLU A 35 -17.44 16.89 9.87
C GLU A 35 -17.96 17.86 10.94
N VAL A 36 -17.16 18.18 11.96
CA VAL A 36 -17.51 19.20 12.95
C VAL A 36 -17.62 20.58 12.30
N ALA A 37 -16.66 20.94 11.44
CA ALA A 37 -16.72 22.22 10.72
C ALA A 37 -17.95 22.29 9.78
N ALA A 38 -18.30 21.18 9.13
CA ALA A 38 -19.51 21.11 8.30
C ALA A 38 -20.79 21.19 9.14
N ALA A 39 -20.83 20.56 10.31
CA ALA A 39 -21.96 20.63 11.24
C ALA A 39 -22.18 22.06 11.77
N VAL A 40 -21.11 22.77 12.13
CA VAL A 40 -21.18 24.17 12.56
C VAL A 40 -21.70 25.08 11.44
N GLN A 41 -21.34 24.81 10.18
CA GLN A 41 -21.78 25.61 9.04
C GLN A 41 -23.24 25.33 8.63
N ALA A 42 -23.66 24.06 8.65
CA ALA A 42 -24.99 23.66 8.17
C ALA A 42 -26.07 23.67 9.26
N GLY A 43 -25.68 23.71 10.55
CA GLY A 43 -26.61 23.73 11.67
C GLY A 43 -27.59 22.54 11.66
N PRO A 44 -28.92 22.77 11.71
CA PRO A 44 -29.91 21.69 11.80
C PRO A 44 -30.04 20.84 10.53
N GLU A 45 -29.53 21.30 9.38
CA GLU A 45 -29.54 20.52 8.12
C GLU A 45 -28.32 19.61 7.97
N TYR A 46 -27.47 19.50 8.99
CA TYR A 46 -26.31 18.63 8.97
C TYR A 46 -26.69 17.16 8.78
N ARG A 47 -26.01 16.51 7.84
CA ARG A 47 -26.10 15.08 7.56
C ARG A 47 -24.70 14.52 7.36
N LEU A 48 -24.33 13.60 8.24
CA LEU A 48 -23.02 12.94 8.27
C LEU A 48 -22.59 12.47 6.86
N PHE A 49 -21.38 12.86 6.45
CA PHE A 49 -20.76 12.57 5.14
C PHE A 49 -21.45 13.12 3.88
N SER A 50 -22.63 13.73 3.99
CA SER A 50 -23.36 14.29 2.84
C SER A 50 -23.37 15.82 2.82
N THR A 51 -23.17 16.47 3.96
CA THR A 51 -23.01 17.91 4.04
C THR A 51 -21.61 18.32 3.54
N PRO A 52 -21.51 19.12 2.46
CA PRO A 52 -20.24 19.65 2.00
C PRO A 52 -19.73 20.71 2.98
N LEU A 53 -18.42 20.69 3.25
CA LEU A 53 -17.78 21.75 4.02
C LEU A 53 -17.52 22.94 3.09
N THR A 54 -17.99 24.14 3.42
CA THR A 54 -17.65 25.32 2.61
C THR A 54 -16.42 26.03 3.18
N VAL A 55 -15.43 26.29 2.32
CA VAL A 55 -14.21 27.04 2.68
C VAL A 55 -13.98 28.10 1.61
N GLY A 56 -14.07 29.38 1.98
CA GLY A 56 -13.80 30.49 1.06
C GLY A 56 -14.72 30.53 -0.19
N GLY A 57 -15.96 30.06 -0.07
CA GLY A 57 -16.92 29.99 -1.18
C GLY A 57 -16.91 28.69 -1.98
N PHE A 58 -15.96 27.78 -1.71
CA PHE A 58 -15.90 26.47 -2.37
C PHE A 58 -16.52 25.38 -1.49
N ALA A 59 -17.43 24.58 -2.07
CA ALA A 59 -18.03 23.41 -1.41
C ALA A 59 -17.13 22.18 -1.56
N LEU A 60 -16.46 21.77 -0.49
CA LEU A 60 -15.66 20.56 -0.44
C LEU A 60 -16.56 19.34 -0.30
N ALA A 61 -16.89 18.75 -1.46
CA ALA A 61 -17.45 17.40 -1.53
C ALA A 61 -16.49 16.33 -0.99
N THR A 62 -16.98 15.12 -0.78
CA THR A 62 -16.26 14.01 -0.13
C THR A 62 -14.90 13.68 -0.80
N HIS A 63 -14.82 13.76 -2.13
CA HIS A 63 -13.57 13.52 -2.85
C HIS A 63 -12.52 14.62 -2.57
N HIS A 64 -12.93 15.88 -2.41
CA HIS A 64 -12.03 16.96 -2.02
C HIS A 64 -11.50 16.78 -0.59
N LYS A 65 -12.36 16.36 0.34
CA LYS A 65 -11.96 16.03 1.71
C LYS A 65 -10.89 14.93 1.71
N ALA A 66 -11.05 13.89 0.90
CA ALA A 66 -10.07 12.81 0.77
C ALA A 66 -8.73 13.29 0.20
N LEU A 67 -8.75 14.15 -0.83
CA LEU A 67 -7.55 14.73 -1.44
C LEU A 67 -6.71 15.57 -0.46
N ILE A 68 -7.33 16.16 0.56
CA ILE A 68 -6.63 16.91 1.62
C ILE A 68 -6.20 15.97 2.76
N LEU A 69 -7.08 15.06 3.17
CA LEU A 69 -6.82 14.16 4.29
C LEU A 69 -5.62 13.24 4.05
N VAL A 70 -5.50 12.68 2.84
CA VAL A 70 -4.41 11.76 2.49
C VAL A 70 -3.04 12.42 2.68
N PRO A 71 -2.70 13.55 2.03
CA PRO A 71 -1.40 14.18 2.18
C PRO A 71 -1.14 14.68 3.60
N VAL A 72 -2.14 15.25 4.28
CA VAL A 72 -1.99 15.68 5.69
C VAL A 72 -1.61 14.50 6.58
N SER A 73 -2.30 13.36 6.42
CA SER A 73 -1.98 12.15 7.16
C SER A 73 -0.59 11.62 6.80
N VAL A 74 -0.19 11.66 5.52
CA VAL A 74 1.15 11.26 5.07
C VAL A 74 2.24 12.10 5.73
N ILE A 75 2.13 13.42 5.67
CA ILE A 75 3.08 14.34 6.29
C ILE A 75 3.16 14.07 7.80
N SER A 76 2.01 13.90 8.45
CA SER A 76 1.93 13.65 9.89
C SER A 76 2.69 12.38 10.29
N TRP A 77 2.39 11.22 9.68
CA TRP A 77 3.05 9.99 10.09
C TRP A 77 4.52 9.94 9.66
N VAL A 78 4.88 10.54 8.52
CA VAL A 78 6.29 10.66 8.10
C VAL A 78 7.07 11.47 9.13
N THR A 79 6.52 12.60 9.58
CA THR A 79 7.14 13.44 10.63
C THR A 79 7.35 12.63 11.91
N ILE A 80 6.31 11.93 12.38
CA ILE A 80 6.41 11.08 13.57
C ILE A 80 7.43 9.94 13.40
N THR A 81 7.56 9.37 12.20
CA THR A 81 8.55 8.32 11.90
C THR A 81 9.98 8.82 12.06
N PHE A 82 10.25 10.09 11.75
CA PHE A 82 11.57 10.69 11.95
C PHE A 82 11.81 11.12 13.39
N LEU A 83 10.77 11.56 14.10
CA LEU A 83 10.86 11.98 15.50
C LEU A 83 10.94 10.80 16.49
N THR A 84 10.35 9.66 16.14
CA THR A 84 10.31 8.48 17.03
C THR A 84 11.50 7.57 16.80
N ARG A 85 11.85 6.82 17.85
CA ARG A 85 12.93 5.83 17.77
C ARG A 85 12.51 4.67 16.85
N PRO A 86 13.43 4.12 16.04
CA PRO A 86 13.15 2.92 15.27
C PRO A 86 12.82 1.74 16.19
N ALA A 87 12.22 0.69 15.62
CA ALA A 87 11.95 -0.54 16.36
C ALA A 87 13.25 -1.18 16.87
N ASP A 88 13.12 -2.04 17.88
CA ASP A 88 14.25 -2.71 18.53
C ASP A 88 15.21 -3.37 17.50
N PRO A 89 16.50 -3.02 17.51
CA PRO A 89 17.49 -3.59 16.60
C PRO A 89 17.55 -5.13 16.61
N ALA A 90 17.27 -5.78 17.75
CA ALA A 90 17.26 -7.25 17.79
C ALA A 90 16.11 -7.84 16.97
N ARG A 91 14.90 -7.29 17.12
CA ARG A 91 13.72 -7.66 16.31
C ARG A 91 13.91 -7.37 14.83
N LEU A 92 14.50 -6.23 14.48
CA LEU A 92 14.77 -5.89 13.08
C LEU A 92 15.75 -6.88 12.43
N ARG A 93 16.79 -7.29 13.16
CA ARG A 93 17.72 -8.33 12.67
C ARG A 93 17.04 -9.68 12.51
N GLU A 94 16.24 -10.11 13.49
CA GLU A 94 15.46 -11.35 13.39
C GLU A 94 14.55 -11.34 12.16
N PHE A 95 13.86 -10.22 11.91
CA PHE A 95 12.99 -10.05 10.76
C PHE A 95 13.76 -10.12 9.44
N VAL A 96 14.87 -9.39 9.32
CA VAL A 96 15.70 -9.38 8.10
C VAL A 96 16.27 -10.77 7.79
N THR A 97 16.77 -11.49 8.81
CA THR A 97 17.31 -12.85 8.65
C THR A 97 16.26 -13.84 8.17
N ARG A 98 15.02 -13.76 8.68
CA ARG A 98 13.94 -14.70 8.33
C ARG A 98 13.27 -14.36 7.00
N VAL A 99 12.92 -13.09 6.79
CA VAL A 99 12.05 -12.66 5.68
C VAL A 99 12.86 -12.21 4.46
N ARG A 100 14.11 -11.76 4.65
CA ARG A 100 14.95 -11.16 3.61
C ARG A 100 14.19 -10.11 2.77
N PRO A 101 13.60 -9.10 3.45
CA PRO A 101 12.70 -8.16 2.79
C PRO A 101 13.45 -7.34 1.71
N GLY A 102 12.73 -6.99 0.65
CA GLY A 102 13.20 -5.99 -0.29
C GLY A 102 13.03 -4.56 0.23
N GLY A 103 13.68 -3.60 -0.44
CA GLY A 103 13.52 -2.17 -0.14
C GLY A 103 14.70 -1.55 0.60
N TRP A 104 14.42 -0.50 1.37
CA TRP A 104 15.40 0.28 2.12
C TRP A 104 15.66 -0.35 3.48
N TRP A 105 16.50 -1.40 3.49
CA TRP A 105 16.94 -2.08 4.72
C TRP A 105 18.44 -1.93 4.99
N GLY A 106 19.15 -1.15 4.18
CA GLY A 106 20.62 -0.99 4.18
C GLY A 106 21.27 -0.89 5.57
N PRO A 107 20.82 0.01 6.48
CA PRO A 107 21.43 0.15 7.81
C PRO A 107 21.34 -1.10 8.68
N VAL A 108 20.22 -1.84 8.61
CA VAL A 108 20.03 -3.08 9.38
C VAL A 108 20.75 -4.24 8.68
N ALA A 109 20.68 -4.30 7.35
CA ALA A 109 21.36 -5.27 6.51
C ALA A 109 22.89 -5.23 6.67
N ALA A 110 23.48 -4.05 6.83
CA ALA A 110 24.91 -3.87 7.06
C ALA A 110 25.41 -4.57 8.33
N SER A 111 24.53 -4.82 9.31
CA SER A 111 24.86 -5.59 10.52
C SER A 111 24.84 -7.11 10.32
N LEU A 112 24.51 -7.59 9.11
CA LEU A 112 24.37 -9.01 8.75
C LEU A 112 25.11 -9.31 7.41
N PRO A 113 26.45 -9.23 7.37
CA PRO A 113 27.24 -9.30 6.13
C PRO A 113 27.13 -10.64 5.38
N ASP A 114 26.87 -11.74 6.10
CA ASP A 114 26.79 -13.08 5.50
C ASP A 114 25.41 -13.41 4.89
N LEU A 115 24.42 -12.52 5.06
CA LEU A 115 23.07 -12.77 4.57
C LEU A 115 22.95 -12.41 3.08
N ARG A 116 22.66 -13.42 2.24
CA ARG A 116 22.28 -13.17 0.84
C ARG A 116 20.94 -12.41 0.79
N HIS A 117 20.98 -11.20 0.25
CA HIS A 117 19.79 -10.37 0.09
C HIS A 117 19.08 -10.68 -1.22
N ASP A 118 17.97 -11.42 -1.14
CA ASP A 118 17.10 -11.75 -2.28
C ASP A 118 16.04 -10.65 -2.51
N GLY A 119 16.45 -9.38 -2.50
CA GLY A 119 15.56 -8.22 -2.52
C GLY A 119 14.69 -8.05 -3.79
N LEU A 120 14.25 -6.81 -4.06
CA LEU A 120 13.47 -6.46 -5.26
C LEU A 120 14.33 -6.43 -6.54
N GLY A 121 15.06 -7.51 -6.82
CA GLY A 121 15.85 -7.67 -8.03
C GLY A 121 14.97 -7.88 -9.27
N ARG A 122 15.58 -7.75 -10.45
CA ARG A 122 14.91 -7.99 -11.76
C ARG A 122 14.24 -9.36 -11.83
N ARG A 123 14.84 -10.38 -11.21
CA ARG A 123 14.30 -11.74 -11.09
C ARG A 123 13.00 -11.76 -10.29
N THR A 124 13.00 -11.21 -9.07
CA THR A 124 11.83 -11.12 -8.20
C THR A 124 10.68 -10.33 -8.84
N LEU A 125 10.99 -9.21 -9.50
CA LEU A 125 10.00 -8.41 -10.23
C LEU A 125 9.42 -9.16 -11.43
N GLY A 126 10.25 -9.93 -12.16
CA GLY A 126 9.80 -10.77 -13.26
C GLY A 126 8.85 -11.88 -12.80
N LEU A 127 9.15 -12.52 -11.66
CA LEU A 127 8.27 -13.53 -11.06
C LEU A 127 6.96 -12.94 -10.54
N TRP A 128 7.04 -11.76 -9.92
CA TRP A 128 5.85 -11.02 -9.50
C TRP A 128 4.96 -10.67 -10.71
N ALA A 129 5.53 -10.13 -11.78
CA ALA A 129 4.79 -9.82 -13.00
C ALA A 129 4.19 -11.08 -13.66
N ALA A 130 4.93 -12.19 -13.66
CA ALA A 130 4.42 -13.48 -14.14
C ALA A 130 3.25 -13.99 -13.30
N GLY A 131 3.33 -13.87 -11.96
CA GLY A 131 2.23 -14.22 -11.05
C GLY A 131 1.01 -13.32 -11.23
N VAL A 132 1.20 -12.01 -11.41
CA VAL A 132 0.15 -11.04 -11.74
C VAL A 132 -0.53 -11.40 -13.05
N ALA A 133 0.25 -11.69 -14.10
CA ALA A 133 -0.26 -12.11 -15.40
C ALA A 133 -1.04 -13.43 -15.30
N LEU A 134 -0.57 -14.39 -14.50
CA LEU A 134 -1.27 -15.64 -14.22
C LEU A 134 -2.63 -15.40 -13.56
N VAL A 135 -2.65 -14.70 -12.43
CA VAL A 135 -3.89 -14.48 -11.65
C VAL A 135 -4.89 -13.67 -12.46
N TYR A 136 -4.49 -12.49 -12.95
CA TYR A 136 -5.42 -11.63 -13.71
C TYR A 136 -5.79 -12.21 -15.06
N GLY A 137 -4.86 -12.87 -15.75
CA GLY A 137 -5.14 -13.51 -17.03
C GLY A 137 -6.14 -14.66 -16.89
N LEU A 138 -6.09 -15.44 -15.80
CA LEU A 138 -7.12 -16.44 -15.51
C LEU A 138 -8.46 -15.79 -15.16
N THR A 139 -8.47 -14.85 -14.21
CA THR A 139 -9.72 -14.21 -13.74
C THR A 139 -10.44 -13.48 -14.87
N PHE A 140 -9.74 -12.60 -15.60
CA PHE A 140 -10.33 -11.84 -16.68
C PHE A 140 -10.46 -12.64 -17.97
N GLY A 141 -9.56 -13.59 -18.23
CA GLY A 141 -9.63 -14.44 -19.42
C GLY A 141 -10.87 -15.30 -19.42
N ILE A 142 -11.13 -16.00 -18.30
CA ILE A 142 -12.37 -16.77 -18.12
C ILE A 142 -13.59 -15.84 -18.21
N GLY A 143 -13.54 -14.67 -17.56
CA GLY A 143 -14.62 -13.67 -17.63
C GLY A 143 -14.95 -13.24 -19.06
N GLN A 144 -13.95 -12.97 -19.90
CA GLN A 144 -14.16 -12.55 -21.29
C GLN A 144 -14.70 -13.67 -22.19
N LEU A 145 -14.34 -14.93 -21.92
CA LEU A 145 -14.95 -16.08 -22.61
C LEU A 145 -16.45 -16.18 -22.30
N LEU A 146 -16.83 -15.99 -21.03
CA LEU A 146 -18.23 -16.03 -20.59
C LEU A 146 -19.06 -14.89 -21.17
N ILE A 147 -18.47 -13.70 -21.34
CA ILE A 147 -19.14 -12.51 -21.89
C ILE A 147 -19.19 -12.55 -23.43
N GLY A 148 -18.64 -13.59 -24.07
CA GLY A 148 -18.72 -13.80 -25.51
C GLY A 148 -17.66 -13.06 -26.32
N SER A 149 -16.52 -12.69 -25.72
CA SER A 149 -15.37 -12.10 -26.43
C SER A 149 -14.16 -13.07 -26.49
N PRO A 150 -14.22 -14.10 -27.37
CA PRO A 150 -13.28 -15.23 -27.33
C PRO A 150 -11.83 -14.83 -27.59
N LEU A 151 -11.58 -13.86 -28.47
CA LEU A 151 -10.21 -13.40 -28.78
C LEU A 151 -9.53 -12.74 -27.56
N LYS A 152 -10.23 -11.84 -26.86
CA LYS A 152 -9.68 -11.18 -25.66
C LYS A 152 -9.48 -12.20 -24.54
N GLY A 153 -10.42 -13.12 -24.37
CA GLY A 153 -10.29 -14.24 -23.42
C GLY A 153 -9.07 -15.11 -23.72
N ALA A 154 -8.89 -15.53 -24.98
CA ALA A 154 -7.76 -16.35 -25.41
C ALA A 154 -6.40 -15.65 -25.20
N LEU A 155 -6.29 -14.35 -25.52
CA LEU A 155 -5.06 -13.58 -25.29
C LEU A 155 -4.71 -13.48 -23.80
N LEU A 156 -5.72 -13.25 -22.95
CA LEU A 156 -5.52 -13.18 -21.49
C LEU A 156 -5.14 -14.54 -20.91
N LEU A 157 -5.74 -15.63 -21.39
CA LEU A 157 -5.37 -16.99 -20.99
C LEU A 157 -3.96 -17.38 -21.50
N ALA A 158 -3.56 -16.92 -22.68
CA ALA A 158 -2.20 -17.12 -23.18
C ALA A 158 -1.16 -16.39 -22.31
N ALA A 159 -1.46 -15.14 -21.89
CA ALA A 159 -0.65 -14.40 -20.95
C ALA A 159 -0.56 -15.11 -19.59
N ALA A 160 -1.67 -15.68 -19.11
CA ALA A 160 -1.68 -16.48 -17.88
C ALA A 160 -0.81 -17.74 -18.00
N ALA A 161 -0.93 -18.47 -19.11
CA ALA A 161 -0.12 -19.66 -19.36
C ALA A 161 1.38 -19.33 -19.42
N ALA A 162 1.75 -18.23 -20.07
CA ALA A 162 3.13 -17.75 -20.07
C ALA A 162 3.62 -17.42 -18.64
N GLY A 163 2.80 -16.72 -17.85
CA GLY A 163 3.07 -16.44 -16.44
C GLY A 163 3.29 -17.72 -15.62
N ALA A 164 2.40 -18.71 -15.76
CA ALA A 164 2.50 -20.00 -15.12
C ALA A 164 3.81 -20.74 -15.46
N VAL A 165 4.19 -20.76 -16.74
CA VAL A 165 5.43 -21.41 -17.19
C VAL A 165 6.66 -20.76 -16.56
N VAL A 166 6.71 -19.43 -16.49
CA VAL A 166 7.81 -18.69 -15.87
C VAL A 166 7.91 -19.03 -14.38
N THR A 167 6.79 -18.98 -13.65
CA THR A 167 6.77 -19.33 -12.21
C THR A 167 7.10 -20.80 -11.96
N ALA A 168 6.61 -21.73 -12.79
CA ALA A 168 6.86 -23.15 -12.62
C ALA A 168 8.33 -23.52 -12.90
N ARG A 169 8.96 -22.88 -13.88
CA ARG A 169 10.41 -23.05 -14.16
C ARG A 169 11.27 -22.59 -13.00
N GLU A 170 10.85 -21.53 -12.33
CA GLU A 170 11.56 -20.99 -11.19
C GLU A 170 11.49 -21.88 -9.95
N LEU A 171 10.30 -22.39 -9.64
CA LEU A 171 10.09 -23.33 -8.54
C LEU A 171 10.92 -24.61 -8.71
N ARG A 172 11.15 -25.05 -9.95
CA ARG A 172 12.00 -26.22 -10.25
C ARG A 172 13.51 -25.94 -10.14
N ARG A 173 13.93 -24.67 -10.08
CA ARG A 173 15.33 -24.25 -9.97
C ARG A 173 15.76 -23.96 -8.53
N SER A 174 14.80 -23.90 -7.61
CA SER A 174 15.01 -23.61 -6.19
C SER A 174 15.00 -24.91 -5.40
#